data_AF-A0A1Q8B364-F1
#
_entry.id   AF-A0A1Q8B364-F1
#
_cell.length_a   1.000
_cell.length_b   1.000
_cell.length_c   1.000
_cell.angle_alpha   90.00
_cell.angle_beta   90.00
_cell.angle_gamma   90.00
#
_symmetry.space_group_name_H-M   'P 1'
#
loop_
_entity.id
_entity.type
_entity.pdbx_description
1 polymer ?
#
loop_
_entity_poly.entity_id
_entity_poly.type
_entity_poly.pdbx_seq_one_letter_code
_entity_poly.pdbx_strand_id
1 'polypeptide(L)'
;MIVAVTAVLAIPAYAQRGNSQAPTSPVTGNAANGKAFYYSYSCYACHGYNGETGRAFVGNWSSNLATEENFIRFLRGRANVAPLAPSTSMPNFAENTLSDKQAKDIYAYIRTFKNAQPDVKNIPLLNQMVEDAARPSK
;
A
#
# COMPACT_ATOMS: atom_id res chain seq x y z
N MET A 1 -17.29 23.07 45.57
CA MET A 1 -16.29 22.17 44.97
C MET A 1 -16.96 21.45 43.80
N ILE A 2 -16.63 21.82 42.56
CA ILE A 2 -17.08 21.09 41.37
C ILE A 2 -15.83 20.90 40.51
N VAL A 3 -15.33 19.67 40.47
CA VAL A 3 -14.20 19.29 39.62
C VAL A 3 -14.80 18.74 38.33
N ALA A 4 -14.70 19.52 37.25
CA ALA A 4 -15.12 19.06 35.92
C ALA A 4 -14.03 18.14 35.36
N VAL A 5 -14.34 16.85 35.25
CA VAL A 5 -13.45 15.85 34.64
C VAL A 5 -13.73 15.83 33.14
N THR A 6 -12.90 16.52 32.36
CA THR A 6 -12.90 16.41 30.91
C THR A 6 -12.17 15.15 30.49
N ALA A 7 -12.92 14.09 30.18
CA ALA A 7 -12.36 12.88 29.58
C ALA A 7 -11.97 13.18 28.12
N VAL A 8 -10.68 13.38 27.87
CA VAL A 8 -10.13 13.45 26.51
C VAL A 8 -10.02 12.03 25.97
N LEU A 9 -10.97 11.64 25.13
CA LEU A 9 -10.89 10.40 24.36
C LEU A 9 -9.81 10.55 23.28
N ALA A 10 -8.58 10.13 23.58
CA ALA A 10 -7.54 10.00 22.58
C ALA A 10 -7.88 8.81 21.67
N ILE A 11 -8.30 9.09 20.44
CA ILE A 11 -8.45 8.07 19.38
C ILE A 11 -7.04 7.63 19.01
N PRO A 12 -6.66 6.35 19.20
CA PRO A 12 -5.36 5.92 18.77
C PRO A 12 -5.38 5.74 17.25
N ALA A 13 -4.68 6.64 16.54
CA ALA A 13 -4.49 6.57 15.10
C ALA A 13 -3.54 5.42 14.75
N TYR A 14 -4.02 4.18 14.76
CA TYR A 14 -3.30 3.02 14.24
C TYR A 14 -3.49 2.90 12.72
N ALA A 15 -3.11 3.94 11.97
CA ALA A 15 -2.77 3.79 10.57
C ALA A 15 -1.27 4.01 10.47
N GLN A 16 -0.50 2.91 10.40
CA GLN A 16 0.89 2.97 9.99
C GLN A 16 0.92 3.57 8.58
N ARG A 17 1.16 4.88 8.50
CA ARG A 17 1.36 5.55 7.21
C ARG A 17 2.70 5.07 6.67
N GLY A 18 2.65 4.30 5.58
CA GLY A 18 3.81 4.01 4.76
C GLY A 18 4.40 5.31 4.21
N ASN A 19 5.61 5.21 3.68
CA ASN A 19 6.30 6.38 3.15
C ASN A 19 5.57 6.88 1.89
N SER A 20 5.32 8.18 1.79
CA SER A 20 4.73 8.79 0.59
C SER A 20 5.67 8.69 -0.62
N GLN A 21 6.98 8.65 -0.36
CA GLN A 21 8.02 8.58 -1.39
C GLN A 21 8.35 7.13 -1.75
N ALA A 22 8.50 6.88 -3.04
CA ALA A 22 8.93 5.58 -3.55
C ALA A 22 10.33 5.21 -3.04
N PRO A 23 10.59 3.93 -2.73
CA PRO A 23 11.92 3.45 -2.41
C PRO A 23 12.92 3.81 -3.51
N THR A 24 14.17 4.05 -3.14
CA THR A 24 15.27 4.38 -4.06
C THR A 24 16.30 3.25 -4.18
N SER A 25 16.10 2.14 -3.47
CA SER A 25 16.98 0.98 -3.53
C SER A 25 17.12 0.44 -4.97
N PRO A 26 18.27 -0.14 -5.34
CA PRO A 26 18.45 -0.75 -6.65
C PRO A 26 17.39 -1.80 -6.97
N VAL A 27 17.16 -1.99 -8.25
CA VAL A 27 16.26 -3.00 -8.80
C VAL A 27 17.08 -3.87 -9.75
N THR A 28 17.01 -5.20 -9.59
CA THR A 28 17.77 -6.13 -10.44
C THR A 28 16.89 -6.94 -11.41
N GLY A 29 15.58 -6.91 -11.22
CA GLY A 29 14.60 -7.58 -12.10
C GLY A 29 14.24 -6.79 -13.36
N ASN A 30 13.56 -7.47 -14.28
CA ASN A 30 13.02 -6.91 -15.52
C ASN A 30 11.54 -6.53 -15.33
N ALA A 31 11.24 -5.23 -15.43
CA ALA A 31 9.87 -4.73 -15.23
C ALA A 31 8.85 -5.20 -16.28
N ALA A 32 9.27 -5.49 -17.52
CA ALA A 32 8.37 -5.99 -18.55
C ALA A 32 7.90 -7.42 -18.22
N ASN A 33 8.82 -8.29 -17.79
CA ASN A 33 8.48 -9.61 -17.26
C ASN A 33 7.65 -9.50 -15.98
N GLY A 34 8.03 -8.55 -15.11
CA GLY A 34 7.35 -8.26 -13.86
C GLY A 34 5.87 -7.94 -14.04
N LYS A 35 5.55 -7.17 -15.08
CA LYS A 35 4.16 -6.88 -15.45
C LYS A 35 3.39 -8.16 -15.76
N ALA A 36 3.94 -9.06 -16.57
CA ALA A 36 3.26 -10.31 -16.89
C ALA A 36 2.97 -11.14 -15.63
N PHE A 37 3.94 -11.26 -14.72
CA PHE A 37 3.76 -12.00 -13.47
C PHE A 37 2.81 -11.30 -12.50
N TYR A 38 2.87 -9.98 -12.37
CA TYR A 38 1.95 -9.19 -11.54
C TYR A 38 0.48 -9.44 -11.90
N TYR A 39 0.20 -9.60 -13.19
CA TYR A 39 -1.14 -9.93 -13.69
C TYR A 39 -1.46 -11.42 -13.52
N SER A 40 -0.50 -12.30 -13.82
CA SER A 40 -0.69 -13.77 -13.72
C SER A 40 -0.97 -14.23 -12.29
N TYR A 41 -0.33 -13.61 -11.29
CA TYR A 41 -0.58 -13.88 -9.87
C TYR A 41 -1.68 -12.99 -9.26
N SER A 42 -2.41 -12.25 -10.11
CA SER A 42 -3.53 -11.39 -9.72
C SER A 42 -3.21 -10.38 -8.62
N CYS A 43 -1.97 -9.90 -8.55
CA CYS A 43 -1.56 -8.91 -7.55
C CYS A 43 -2.41 -7.62 -7.64
N TYR A 44 -2.83 -7.25 -8.85
CA TYR A 44 -3.70 -6.11 -9.13
C TYR A 44 -5.08 -6.20 -8.45
N ALA A 45 -5.58 -7.40 -8.14
CA ALA A 45 -6.92 -7.57 -7.57
C ALA A 45 -7.03 -6.89 -6.20
N CYS A 46 -5.92 -6.83 -5.45
CA CYS A 46 -5.86 -6.19 -4.14
C CYS A 46 -5.06 -4.88 -4.15
N HIS A 47 -4.08 -4.74 -5.05
CA HIS A 47 -3.16 -3.59 -5.09
C HIS A 47 -3.44 -2.60 -6.23
N GLY A 48 -4.40 -2.89 -7.12
CA GLY A 48 -4.72 -2.08 -8.28
C GLY A 48 -3.80 -2.33 -9.48
N TYR A 49 -4.25 -1.96 -10.68
CA TYR A 49 -3.46 -2.11 -11.91
C TYR A 49 -2.22 -1.22 -11.95
N ASN A 50 -2.21 -0.14 -11.18
CA ASN A 50 -1.14 0.84 -11.06
C ASN A 50 -0.65 1.04 -9.62
N GLY A 51 -1.04 0.17 -8.68
CA GLY A 51 -0.61 0.27 -7.30
C GLY A 51 -1.33 1.32 -6.45
N GLU A 52 -2.40 1.97 -6.94
CA GLU A 52 -3.06 3.09 -6.24
C GLU A 52 -4.33 2.69 -5.46
N THR A 53 -4.89 1.51 -5.70
CA THR A 53 -6.21 1.14 -5.16
C THR A 53 -6.13 -0.02 -4.17
N GLY A 54 -7.12 -0.11 -3.27
CA GLY A 54 -7.17 -1.18 -2.28
C GLY A 54 -6.01 -1.07 -1.29
N ARG A 55 -5.13 -2.07 -1.26
CA ARG A 55 -3.88 -2.05 -0.49
C ARG A 55 -2.78 -1.35 -1.29
N ALA A 56 -2.96 -0.06 -1.54
CA ALA A 56 -2.08 0.73 -2.40
C ALA A 56 -0.60 0.63 -2.00
N PHE A 57 0.27 0.52 -3.01
CA PHE A 57 1.73 0.71 -2.85
C PHE A 57 2.07 2.20 -2.92
N VAL A 58 1.48 2.88 -3.89
CA VAL A 58 1.80 4.26 -4.24
C VAL A 58 1.25 5.20 -3.17
N GLY A 59 2.09 6.13 -2.70
CA GLY A 59 1.74 7.04 -1.61
C GLY A 59 1.68 6.38 -0.23
N ASN A 60 1.98 5.08 -0.14
CA ASN A 60 1.94 4.29 1.09
C ASN A 60 2.99 3.16 1.07
N TRP A 61 4.24 3.49 0.75
CA TRP A 61 5.32 2.53 0.58
C TRP A 61 5.72 1.90 1.93
N SER A 62 5.34 0.63 2.11
CA SER A 62 5.66 -0.16 3.30
C SER A 62 7.15 -0.51 3.40
N SER A 63 7.64 -0.76 4.62
CA SER A 63 9.00 -1.29 4.87
C SER A 63 9.28 -2.61 4.14
N ASN A 64 8.24 -3.40 3.84
CA ASN A 64 8.33 -4.61 3.03
C ASN A 64 8.74 -4.33 1.57
N LEU A 65 8.56 -3.09 1.07
CA LEU A 65 9.00 -2.68 -0.26
C LEU A 65 10.27 -1.83 -0.24
N ALA A 66 10.88 -1.60 0.93
CA ALA A 66 12.05 -0.72 1.02
C ALA A 66 13.25 -1.22 0.19
N THR A 67 13.42 -2.54 0.12
CA THR A 67 14.45 -3.21 -0.69
C THR A 67 13.86 -4.45 -1.38
N GLU A 68 14.53 -4.88 -2.44
CA GLU A 68 14.20 -6.14 -3.13
C GLU A 68 14.25 -7.34 -2.16
N GLU A 69 15.24 -7.37 -1.27
CA GLU A 69 15.36 -8.40 -0.24
C GLU A 69 14.21 -8.38 0.77
N ASN A 70 13.78 -7.18 1.23
CA ASN A 70 12.63 -7.06 2.11
C ASN A 70 11.36 -7.57 1.43
N PHE A 71 11.20 -7.30 0.13
CA PHE A 71 10.05 -7.75 -0.64
C PHE A 71 10.02 -9.26 -0.76
N ILE A 72 11.14 -9.88 -1.13
CA ILE A 72 11.23 -11.34 -1.21
C ILE A 72 11.01 -11.95 0.18
N ARG A 73 11.69 -11.45 1.22
CA ARG A 73 11.50 -11.92 2.60
C ARG A 73 10.05 -11.81 3.06
N PHE A 74 9.34 -10.76 2.68
CA PHE A 74 7.92 -10.61 2.98
C PHE A 74 7.07 -11.67 2.26
N LEU A 75 7.29 -11.90 0.96
CA LEU A 75 6.60 -12.95 0.21
C LEU A 75 6.82 -14.35 0.80
N ARG A 76 8.05 -14.64 1.26
CA ARG A 76 8.39 -15.94 1.87
C ARG A 76 7.94 -16.05 3.33
N GLY A 77 8.07 -14.98 4.11
CA GLY A 77 7.78 -14.96 5.54
C GLY A 77 6.29 -15.15 5.86
N ARG A 78 5.41 -14.79 4.92
CA ARG A 78 3.96 -15.05 4.99
C ARG A 78 3.60 -16.54 4.99
N ALA A 79 4.55 -17.43 4.69
CA ALA A 79 4.37 -18.87 4.86
C ALA A 79 4.33 -19.32 6.32
N ASN A 80 4.95 -18.59 7.25
CA ASN A 80 5.28 -19.11 8.58
C ASN A 80 4.75 -18.30 9.77
N VAL A 81 4.08 -17.16 9.54
CA VAL A 81 3.50 -16.34 10.63
C VAL A 81 2.04 -16.00 10.28
N ALA A 82 1.12 -16.72 10.92
CA ALA A 82 -0.26 -16.29 11.02
C ALA A 82 -0.30 -14.97 11.83
N PRO A 83 -0.72 -13.83 11.26
CA PRO A 83 -0.87 -12.61 12.04
C PRO A 83 -1.94 -12.79 13.12
N LEU A 84 -1.73 -12.15 14.29
CA LEU A 84 -2.64 -12.18 15.46
C LEU A 84 -4.10 -11.82 15.14
N ALA A 85 -4.30 -11.07 14.05
CA ALA A 85 -5.56 -11.00 13.33
C ALA A 85 -5.36 -11.64 11.95
N PRO A 86 -6.07 -12.72 11.58
CA PRO A 86 -5.88 -13.42 10.31
C PRO A 86 -6.35 -12.56 9.14
N SER A 87 -5.51 -11.63 8.70
CA SER A 87 -5.64 -11.07 7.35
C SER A 87 -4.98 -12.03 6.37
N THR A 88 -5.70 -13.10 6.05
CA THR A 88 -5.40 -14.04 4.95
C THR A 88 -5.55 -13.40 3.55
N SER A 89 -5.90 -12.11 3.46
CA SER A 89 -6.26 -11.44 2.20
C SER A 89 -5.15 -11.34 1.16
N MET A 90 -3.88 -11.46 1.54
CA MET A 90 -2.77 -11.56 0.58
C MET A 90 -2.23 -13.00 0.62
N PRO A 91 -2.29 -13.73 -0.51
CA PRO A 91 -1.83 -15.11 -0.58
C PRO A 91 -0.36 -15.25 -0.18
N ASN A 92 0.01 -16.46 0.25
CA ASN A 92 1.41 -16.83 0.39
C ASN A 92 2.01 -17.17 -0.99
N PHE A 93 3.23 -16.72 -1.24
CA PHE A 93 3.97 -17.02 -2.45
C PHE A 93 5.27 -17.73 -2.07
N ALA A 94 5.22 -19.06 -1.97
CA ALA A 94 6.41 -19.88 -1.77
C ALA A 94 7.28 -19.90 -3.03
N GLU A 95 8.58 -20.17 -2.88
CA GLU A 95 9.55 -20.13 -3.99
C GLU A 95 9.22 -21.11 -5.13
N ASN A 96 8.62 -22.26 -4.79
CA ASN A 96 8.17 -23.25 -5.78
C ASN A 96 6.97 -22.78 -6.64
N THR A 97 6.25 -21.75 -6.18
CA THR A 97 5.10 -21.18 -6.90
C THR A 97 5.49 -19.90 -7.61
N LEU A 98 6.23 -19.01 -6.93
CA LEU A 98 6.77 -17.77 -7.47
C LEU A 98 8.25 -17.71 -7.13
N SER A 99 9.12 -18.00 -8.10
CA SER A 99 10.57 -18.04 -7.86
C SER A 99 11.14 -16.67 -7.49
N ASP A 100 12.31 -16.64 -6.86
CA ASP A 100 12.98 -15.38 -6.51
C ASP A 100 13.21 -14.51 -7.73
N LYS A 101 13.60 -15.10 -8.87
CA LYS A 101 13.74 -14.35 -10.13
C LYS A 101 12.43 -13.66 -10.54
N GLN A 102 11.30 -14.38 -10.48
CA GLN A 102 10.00 -13.80 -10.82
C GLN A 102 9.58 -12.73 -9.82
N ALA A 103 9.86 -12.93 -8.53
CA ALA A 103 9.62 -11.92 -7.50
C ALA A 103 10.44 -10.64 -7.76
N LYS A 104 11.72 -10.75 -8.15
CA LYS A 104 12.54 -9.61 -8.54
C LYS A 104 11.97 -8.87 -9.74
N ASP A 105 11.52 -9.61 -10.76
CA ASP A 105 10.86 -9.05 -11.93
C ASP A 105 9.59 -8.27 -11.50
N ILE A 106 8.73 -8.84 -10.63
CA ILE A 106 7.54 -8.16 -10.07
C ILE A 106 7.94 -6.90 -9.30
N TYR A 107 8.95 -6.97 -8.43
CA TYR A 107 9.45 -5.83 -7.67
C TYR A 107 9.88 -4.69 -8.62
N ALA A 108 10.58 -5.03 -9.70
CA ALA A 108 10.97 -4.07 -10.73
C ALA A 108 9.75 -3.39 -11.37
N TYR A 109 8.68 -4.14 -11.63
CA TYR A 109 7.44 -3.58 -12.16
C TYR A 109 6.72 -2.66 -11.16
N ILE A 110 6.58 -3.09 -9.90
CA ILE A 110 5.97 -2.27 -8.83
C ILE A 110 6.71 -0.94 -8.70
N ARG A 111 8.04 -0.94 -8.80
CA ARG A 111 8.88 0.26 -8.72
C ARG A 111 8.72 1.23 -9.90
N THR A 112 7.98 0.85 -10.95
CA THR A 112 7.59 1.78 -12.04
C THR A 112 6.38 2.63 -11.71
N PHE A 113 5.59 2.27 -10.70
CA PHE A 113 4.39 3.00 -10.32
C PHE A 113 4.73 4.37 -9.73
N LYS A 114 3.91 5.37 -10.07
CA LYS A 114 4.10 6.76 -9.66
C LYS A 114 2.84 7.27 -8.99
N ASN A 115 3.01 8.13 -7.99
CA ASN A 115 1.89 8.89 -7.45
C ASN A 115 1.57 10.04 -8.39
N ALA A 116 0.47 9.93 -9.11
CA ALA A 116 -0.02 10.99 -9.99
C ALA A 116 -1.16 11.82 -9.35
N GLN A 117 -1.54 11.52 -8.10
CA GLN A 117 -2.66 12.19 -7.47
C GLN A 117 -2.27 13.63 -7.05
N PRO A 118 -3.04 14.65 -7.44
CA PRO A 118 -2.82 16.01 -6.96
C PRO A 118 -3.12 16.09 -5.45
N ASP A 119 -2.52 17.07 -4.77
CA ASP A 119 -2.93 17.39 -3.40
C ASP A 119 -4.43 17.65 -3.37
N VAL A 120 -5.10 17.06 -2.37
CA VAL A 120 -6.55 17.15 -2.15
C VAL A 120 -7.05 18.60 -2.20
N LYS A 121 -6.26 19.55 -1.65
CA LYS A 121 -6.58 20.99 -1.63
C LYS A 121 -6.63 21.61 -3.02
N ASN A 122 -5.98 20.99 -4.00
CA ASN A 122 -5.88 21.46 -5.37
C ASN A 122 -6.93 20.81 -6.29
N ILE A 123 -7.94 20.11 -5.75
CA ILE A 123 -9.03 19.50 -6.52
C ILE A 123 -10.28 20.41 -6.36
N PRO A 124 -10.59 21.29 -7.34
CA PRO A 124 -11.65 22.29 -7.18
C PRO A 124 -13.03 21.68 -6.90
N LEU A 125 -13.36 20.59 -7.59
CA LEU A 125 -14.64 19.89 -7.39
C LEU A 125 -14.77 19.34 -5.96
N LEU A 126 -13.69 18.82 -5.38
CA LEU A 126 -13.73 18.29 -4.03
C LEU A 126 -13.90 19.41 -2.99
N ASN A 127 -13.21 20.54 -3.18
CA ASN A 127 -13.39 21.71 -2.32
C ASN A 127 -14.84 22.21 -2.37
N GLN A 128 -15.43 22.27 -3.57
CA GLN A 128 -16.83 22.64 -3.74
C GLN A 128 -17.79 21.68 -3.01
N MET A 129 -17.55 20.37 -3.10
CA MET A 129 -18.35 19.38 -2.36
C MET A 129 -18.26 19.57 -0.84
N VAL A 130 -17.07 19.89 -0.31
CA VAL A 130 -16.86 20.15 1.12
C VAL A 130 -17.59 21.42 1.55
N GLU A 131 -17.51 22.49 0.75
CA GLU A 131 -18.23 23.74 1.00
C GLU A 131 -19.75 23.53 0.97
N ASP A 132 -20.25 22.81 -0.03
CA ASP A 132 -21.66 22.53 -0.20
C ASP A 132 -22.22 21.72 0.99
N ALA A 133 -21.47 20.73 1.49
CA ALA A 133 -21.83 19.91 2.65
C ALA A 133 -21.78 20.69 3.97
N ALA A 134 -20.99 21.75 4.06
CA ALA A 134 -20.89 22.60 5.24
C ALA A 134 -22.04 23.63 5.35
N ARG A 135 -22.84 23.81 4.29
CA ARG A 135 -23.98 24.74 4.32
C ARG A 135 -25.11 24.18 5.20
N PRO A 136 -25.74 25.01 6.05
CA PRO A 136 -26.89 24.58 6.83
C PRO A 136 -28.06 24.20 5.92
N SER A 137 -28.73 23.09 6.24
CA SER A 137 -29.98 22.71 5.58
C SER A 137 -31.03 23.79 5.82
N LYS A 138 -31.75 24.14 4.76
CA LYS A 138 -32.91 25.04 4.85
C LYS A 138 -34.08 24.38 5.57
#